data_AF-A0A4Q3KIE0-F1
#
_entry.id   AF-A0A4Q3KIE0-F1
#
_cell.length_a   1.000
_cell.length_b   1.000
_cell.length_c   1.000
_cell.angle_alpha   90.00
_cell.angle_beta   90.00
_cell.angle_gamma   90.00
#
_symmetry.space_group_name_H-M   'P 1'
#
loop_
_entity.id
_entity.type
_entity.pdbx_description
1 polymer ?
#
loop_
_entity_poly.entity_id
_entity_poly.type
_entity_poly.pdbx_seq_one_letter_code
_entity_poly.pdbx_strand_id
1 'polypeptide(L)'
;MRIEQLCLRNFRNLRHVDLSCRQTRCIVLQGDNAQGKTNVLEAMYMVATGRSFRLAPTEQMVGRDGVAARIEATIERDAVRHQVDVVLNGKSRRLEVDGRALTRATKLLEMVNMVAFFPDDLRL
;
A
#
# COMPACT_ATOMS: atom_id res chain seq x y z
N MET A 1 0.09 -9.72 13.68
CA MET A 1 0.36 -8.74 12.60
C MET A 1 -0.79 -7.74 12.55
N ARG A 2 -0.48 -6.45 12.58
CA ARG A 2 -1.44 -5.34 12.45
C ARG A 2 -0.79 -4.17 11.73
N ILE A 3 -1.49 -3.56 10.76
CA ILE A 3 -1.10 -2.25 10.22
C ILE A 3 -1.50 -1.19 11.24
N GLU A 4 -0.56 -0.38 11.71
CA GLU A 4 -0.80 0.69 12.69
C GLU A 4 -0.99 2.06 12.01
N GLN A 5 -0.32 2.30 10.88
CA GLN A 5 -0.42 3.54 10.13
C GLN A 5 -0.18 3.29 8.63
N LEU A 6 -0.85 4.06 7.79
CA LEU A 6 -0.65 4.11 6.33
C LEU A 6 -0.55 5.56 5.89
N CYS A 7 0.59 5.94 5.30
CA CYS A 7 0.82 7.25 4.71
C CYS A 7 1.00 7.12 3.19
N LEU A 8 0.25 7.89 2.43
CA LEU A 8 0.33 7.95 0.98
C LEU A 8 0.75 9.35 0.54
N ARG A 9 1.62 9.42 -0.45
CA ARG A 9 2.02 10.67 -1.10
C ARG A 9 2.03 10.48 -2.61
N ASN A 10 1.27 11.32 -3.32
CA ASN A 10 1.18 11.34 -4.77
C ASN A 10 0.93 9.95 -5.39
N PHE A 11 0.06 9.13 -4.78
CA PHE A 11 -0.25 7.77 -5.24
C PHE A 11 -1.62 7.76 -5.93
N ARG A 12 -1.67 7.38 -7.20
CA ARG A 12 -2.90 7.45 -8.02
C ARG A 12 -3.50 8.87 -7.98
N ASN A 13 -4.78 8.99 -7.62
CA ASN A 13 -5.44 10.29 -7.43
C ASN A 13 -5.33 10.81 -5.97
N LEU A 14 -4.60 10.12 -5.09
CA LEU A 14 -4.43 10.49 -3.69
C LEU A 14 -3.18 11.36 -3.54
N ARG A 15 -3.39 12.67 -3.37
CA ARG A 15 -2.30 13.63 -3.11
C ARG A 15 -1.57 13.31 -1.82
N HIS A 16 -2.34 13.17 -0.75
CA HIS A 16 -1.84 12.81 0.57
C HIS A 16 -2.93 12.09 1.35
N VAL A 17 -2.55 11.03 2.06
CA VAL A 17 -3.37 10.34 3.06
C VAL A 17 -2.47 10.04 4.24
N ASP A 18 -2.96 10.26 5.46
CA ASP A 18 -2.36 9.78 6.70
C ASP A 18 -3.48 9.10 7.51
N LEU A 19 -3.44 7.78 7.55
CA LEU A 19 -4.48 6.94 8.14
C LEU A 19 -3.90 6.19 9.33
N SER A 20 -4.40 6.52 10.53
CA SER A 20 -4.12 5.75 11.75
C SER A 20 -5.07 4.56 11.86
N CYS A 21 -4.48 3.36 11.95
CA CYS A 21 -5.20 2.10 12.05
C CYS A 21 -5.11 1.48 13.46
N ARG A 22 -4.31 2.07 14.35
CA ARG A 22 -3.93 1.45 15.63
C ARG A 22 -5.08 1.21 16.61
N GLN A 23 -6.12 2.05 16.57
CA GLN A 23 -7.17 2.10 17.59
C GLN A 23 -8.39 1.23 17.27
N THR A 24 -8.51 0.73 16.04
CA THR A 24 -9.70 -0.02 15.60
C THR A 24 -9.31 -1.31 14.87
N ARG A 25 -10.18 -2.31 14.94
CA ARG A 25 -10.06 -3.54 14.15
C ARG A 25 -10.75 -3.45 12.79
N CYS A 26 -11.66 -2.49 12.64
CA CYS A 26 -12.44 -2.29 11.42
C CYS A 26 -12.35 -0.83 10.99
N ILE A 27 -11.98 -0.61 9.73
CA ILE A 27 -11.92 0.70 9.11
C ILE A 27 -12.86 0.68 7.93
N VAL A 28 -13.78 1.65 7.90
CA VAL A 28 -14.72 1.82 6.80
C VAL A 28 -14.28 3.04 5.99
N LEU A 29 -13.95 2.82 4.72
CA LEU A 29 -13.71 3.90 3.77
C LEU A 29 -15.02 4.21 3.04
N GLN A 30 -15.59 5.39 3.29
CA GLN A 30 -16.86 5.82 2.68
C GLN A 30 -16.65 7.06 1.81
N GLY A 31 -17.46 7.18 0.76
CA GLY A 31 -17.47 8.31 -0.16
C GLY A 31 -17.93 7.87 -1.55
N ASP A 32 -18.00 8.81 -2.48
CA ASP A 32 -18.44 8.52 -3.85
C ASP A 32 -17.44 7.69 -4.65
N ASN A 33 -17.89 7.15 -5.77
CA ASN A 33 -17.03 6.46 -6.72
C ASN A 33 -15.91 7.38 -7.23
N ALA A 34 -14.79 6.77 -7.61
CA ALA A 34 -13.59 7.47 -8.06
C ALA A 34 -12.89 8.39 -7.03
N GLN A 35 -13.35 8.48 -5.78
CA GLN A 35 -12.68 9.25 -4.71
C GLN A 35 -11.40 8.60 -4.15
N GLY A 36 -10.96 7.47 -4.70
CA GLY A 36 -9.70 6.83 -4.31
C GLY A 36 -9.79 5.80 -3.18
N LYS A 37 -11.01 5.41 -2.75
CA LYS A 37 -11.22 4.31 -1.77
C LYS A 37 -10.46 3.03 -2.18
N THR A 38 -10.63 2.59 -3.43
CA THR A 38 -9.94 1.42 -3.98
C THR A 38 -8.44 1.65 -4.16
N ASN A 39 -7.96 2.91 -4.22
CA ASN A 39 -6.53 3.21 -4.27
C ASN A 39 -5.88 3.08 -2.88
N VAL A 40 -6.60 3.39 -1.80
CA VAL A 40 -6.12 3.11 -0.44
C VAL A 40 -5.94 1.60 -0.24
N LEU A 41 -6.91 0.79 -0.67
CA LEU A 41 -6.80 -0.67 -0.64
C LEU A 41 -5.66 -1.19 -1.53
N GLU A 42 -5.45 -0.59 -2.70
CA GLU A 42 -4.31 -0.92 -3.57
C GLU A 42 -2.97 -0.62 -2.92
N ALA A 43 -2.87 0.48 -2.18
CA ALA A 43 -1.66 0.80 -1.45
C ALA A 43 -1.37 -0.19 -0.31
N MET A 44 -2.40 -0.63 0.42
CA MET A 44 -2.25 -1.70 1.42
C MET A 44 -1.79 -3.01 0.76
N TYR A 45 -2.37 -3.39 -0.38
CA TYR A 45 -1.96 -4.59 -1.11
C TYR A 45 -0.52 -4.49 -1.64
N MET A 46 -0.10 -3.30 -2.06
CA MET A 46 1.28 -3.02 -2.45
C MET A 46 2.26 -3.15 -1.28
N VAL A 47 1.89 -2.73 -0.08
CA VAL A 47 2.71 -2.93 1.13
C VAL A 47 2.92 -4.42 1.41
N ALA A 48 1.91 -5.25 1.16
CA ALA A 48 2.00 -6.69 1.39
C ALA A 48 2.74 -7.45 0.30
N THR A 49 2.60 -7.04 -0.97
CA THR A 49 3.04 -7.84 -2.13
C THR A 49 4.10 -7.17 -2.99
N GLY A 50 4.32 -5.86 -2.80
CA GLY A 50 5.12 -5.02 -3.66
C GLY A 50 4.52 -4.79 -5.05
N ARG A 51 3.25 -5.17 -5.28
CA ARG A 51 2.59 -5.11 -6.60
C ARG A 51 1.19 -4.55 -6.49
N SER A 52 0.69 -3.99 -7.58
CA SER A 52 -0.72 -3.61 -7.71
C SER A 52 -1.57 -4.85 -8.03
N PHE A 53 -2.72 -4.99 -7.37
CA PHE A 53 -3.71 -6.01 -7.76
C PHE A 53 -4.36 -5.72 -9.12
N ARG A 54 -4.28 -4.49 -9.64
CA ARG A 54 -4.74 -4.13 -10.99
C ARG A 54 -3.72 -4.43 -12.08
N LEU A 55 -2.54 -4.97 -11.70
CA LEU A 55 -1.41 -5.24 -12.61
C LEU A 55 -0.97 -4.01 -13.43
N ALA A 56 -1.20 -2.80 -12.90
CA ALA A 56 -0.88 -1.57 -13.59
C ALA A 56 0.65 -1.33 -13.63
N PRO A 57 1.18 -0.75 -14.72
CA PRO A 57 2.55 -0.25 -14.77
C PRO A 57 2.84 0.76 -13.67
N THR A 58 4.08 0.76 -13.15
CA THR A 58 4.50 1.66 -12.05
C THR A 58 4.23 3.13 -12.31
N GLU A 59 4.49 3.59 -13.54
CA GLU A 59 4.29 4.96 -13.97
C GLU A 59 2.82 5.41 -13.89
N GLN A 60 1.86 4.49 -14.05
CA GLN A 60 0.42 4.78 -13.93
C GLN A 60 -0.05 4.83 -12.47
N MET A 61 0.79 4.42 -11.53
CA MET A 61 0.53 4.51 -10.09
C MET A 61 1.02 5.82 -9.49
N VAL A 62 1.92 6.54 -10.18
CA VAL A 62 2.38 7.85 -9.76
C VAL A 62 1.30 8.89 -10.08
N GLY A 63 0.96 9.71 -9.08
CA GLY A 63 -0.01 10.78 -9.23
C GLY A 63 0.52 11.95 -10.05
N ARG A 64 -0.35 12.90 -10.36
CA ARG A 64 -0.05 14.00 -11.28
C ARG A 64 0.83 15.10 -10.69
N ASP A 65 1.00 15.13 -9.37
CA ASP A 65 1.63 16.23 -8.65
C ASP A 65 3.15 16.04 -8.45
N GLY A 66 3.79 15.16 -9.24
CA GLY A 66 5.23 14.93 -9.15
C GLY A 66 5.73 13.73 -9.94
N VAL A 67 7.04 13.48 -9.86
CA VAL A 67 7.73 12.40 -10.58
C VAL A 67 7.74 11.06 -9.82
N ALA A 68 7.34 11.08 -8.55
CA ALA A 68 7.37 9.91 -7.68
C ALA A 68 6.14 9.83 -6.77
N ALA A 69 5.83 8.62 -6.35
CA ALA A 69 4.85 8.31 -5.31
C ALA A 69 5.51 7.55 -4.17
N ARG A 70 4.97 7.71 -2.96
CA ARG A 70 5.43 6.97 -1.79
C ARG A 70 4.24 6.39 -1.02
N ILE A 71 4.39 5.14 -0.62
CA ILE A 71 3.48 4.42 0.25
C ILE A 71 4.32 3.99 1.46
N GLU A 72 3.93 4.41 2.65
CA GLU A 72 4.62 4.12 3.89
C GLU A 72 3.63 3.45 4.83
N ALA A 73 4.02 2.34 5.44
CA ALA A 73 3.17 1.65 6.40
C ALA A 73 3.98 1.22 7.62
N THR A 74 3.42 1.47 8.80
CA THR A 74 3.94 0.91 10.04
C THR A 74 3.15 -0.35 10.36
N ILE A 75 3.85 -1.48 10.52
CA ILE A 75 3.27 -2.78 10.83
C ILE A 75 3.82 -3.27 12.16
N GLU A 76 2.94 -3.71 13.05
CA GLU A 76 3.29 -4.51 14.22
C GLU A 76 3.21 -5.99 13.85
N ARG A 77 4.29 -6.74 14.12
CA ARG A 77 4.35 -8.20 13.99
C ARG A 77 5.17 -8.74 15.16
N ASP A 78 4.65 -9.73 15.86
CA ASP A 78 5.31 -10.37 17.00
C ASP A 78 5.82 -9.37 18.06
N ALA A 79 5.02 -8.33 18.34
CA ALA A 79 5.32 -7.19 19.21
C ALA A 79 6.46 -6.27 18.73
N VAL A 80 6.97 -6.48 17.52
CA VAL A 80 7.98 -5.64 16.87
C VAL A 80 7.33 -4.75 15.82
N ARG A 81 7.73 -3.48 15.78
CA ARG A 81 7.31 -2.55 14.73
C ARG A 81 8.29 -2.57 13.57
N HIS A 82 7.74 -2.65 12.37
CA HIS A 82 8.46 -2.55 11.12
C HIS A 82 7.89 -1.40 10.30
N GLN A 83 8.79 -0.66 9.67
CA GLN A 83 8.42 0.34 8.67
C GLN A 83 8.60 -0.27 7.28
N VAL A 84 7.53 -0.28 6.49
CA VAL A 84 7.55 -0.71 5.09
C VAL A 84 7.36 0.49 4.18
N ASP A 85 8.29 0.67 3.25
CA ASP A 85 8.28 1.75 2.28
C ASP A 85 8.22 1.20 0.86
N VAL A 86 7.29 1.73 0.06
CA VAL A 86 7.23 1.51 -1.38
C VAL A 86 7.36 2.84 -2.09
N VAL A 87 8.47 3.02 -2.81
CA VAL A 87 8.76 4.21 -3.60
C VAL A 87 8.63 3.86 -5.07
N LEU A 88 7.81 4.64 -5.78
CA LEU A 88 7.55 4.51 -7.20
C LEU A 88 8.10 5.75 -7.90
N ASN A 89 8.98 5.57 -8.88
CA ASN A 89 9.56 6.68 -9.63
C ASN A 89 9.69 6.29 -11.10
N GLY A 90 8.85 6.89 -11.95
CA GLY A 90 8.69 6.48 -13.34
C GLY A 90 8.42 4.98 -13.46
N LYS A 91 9.33 4.25 -14.11
CA LYS A 91 9.25 2.78 -14.28
C LYS A 91 9.85 2.00 -13.11
N SER A 92 10.59 2.67 -12.24
CA SER A 92 11.30 2.03 -11.12
C SER A 92 10.41 1.90 -9.89
N ARG A 93 10.61 0.80 -9.16
CA ARG A 93 9.98 0.53 -7.87
C ARG A 93 11.05 0.08 -6.89
N ARG A 94 11.12 0.76 -5.75
CA ARG A 94 12.00 0.42 -4.63
C ARG A 94 11.13 0.03 -3.43
N LEU A 95 11.50 -1.08 -2.79
CA LEU A 95 10.84 -1.61 -1.60
C LEU A 95 11.86 -1.57 -0.47
N GLU A 96 11.48 -1.08 0.70
CA GLU A 96 12.34 -1.07 1.87
C GLU A 96 11.59 -1.58 3.09
N VAL A 97 12.34 -2.22 3.99
CA VAL A 97 11.87 -2.51 5.34
C VAL A 97 12.90 -2.04 6.33
N ASP A 98 12.46 -1.25 7.30
CA ASP A 98 13.30 -0.62 8.33
C ASP A 98 14.50 0.13 7.72
N GLY A 99 14.22 0.85 6.62
CA GLY A 99 15.22 1.62 5.84
C GLY A 99 16.17 0.78 5.00
N ARG A 100 16.01 -0.55 4.94
CA ARG A 100 16.85 -1.45 4.14
C ARG A 100 16.12 -1.86 2.87
N ALA A 101 16.73 -1.57 1.72
CA ALA A 101 16.19 -1.96 0.43
C ALA A 101 16.09 -3.49 0.30
N LEU A 102 14.94 -3.98 -0.15
CA LEU A 102 14.70 -5.39 -0.44
C LEU A 102 15.13 -5.73 -1.87
N THR A 103 15.85 -6.83 -2.02
CA THR A 103 16.21 -7.39 -3.34
C THR A 103 15.08 -8.21 -3.98
N ARG A 104 14.15 -8.73 -3.17
CA ARG A 104 13.02 -9.56 -3.61
C ARG A 104 11.75 -9.14 -2.90
N ALA A 105 10.69 -8.88 -3.67
CA ALA A 105 9.37 -8.51 -3.14
C ALA A 105 8.73 -9.62 -2.30
N THR A 106 9.10 -10.89 -2.52
CA THR A 106 8.58 -12.03 -1.76
C THR A 106 8.85 -11.94 -0.26
N LYS A 107 9.89 -11.20 0.16
CA LYS A 107 10.15 -10.94 1.58
C LYS A 107 9.00 -10.18 2.27
N LEU A 108 8.24 -9.37 1.52
CA LEU A 108 7.06 -8.69 2.08
C LEU A 108 5.96 -9.68 2.46
N LEU A 109 5.83 -10.80 1.75
CA LEU A 109 4.84 -11.85 2.04
C LEU A 109 5.12 -12.56 3.37
N GLU A 110 6.37 -12.57 3.82
CA GLU A 110 6.76 -13.12 5.12
C GLU A 110 6.39 -12.16 6.27
N MET A 111 6.27 -10.86 5.97
CA MET A 111 6.04 -9.79 6.95
C MET A 111 4.57 -9.41 7.07
N VAL A 112 3.86 -9.33 5.95
CA VAL A 112 2.48 -8.82 5.89
C VAL A 112 1.59 -9.84 5.21
N ASN A 113 0.88 -10.61 6.02
CA ASN A 113 -0.14 -11.54 5.56
C ASN A 113 -1.42 -10.77 5.23
N MET A 114 -1.83 -10.75 3.97
CA MET A 114 -3.04 -10.06 3.52
C MET A 114 -3.92 -11.00 2.71
N VAL A 115 -5.22 -10.98 3.01
CA VAL A 115 -6.25 -11.54 2.15
C VAL A 115 -7.07 -10.36 1.65
N ALA A 116 -7.20 -10.24 0.34
CA ALA A 116 -8.02 -9.23 -0.31
C ALA A 116 -9.18 -9.95 -1.02
N PHE A 117 -10.38 -9.40 -0.87
CA PHE A 117 -11.58 -9.86 -1.55
C PHE A 117 -12.02 -8.77 -2.51
N PHE A 118 -12.11 -9.10 -3.79
CA PHE A 118 -12.57 -8.20 -4.83
C PHE A 118 -13.95 -8.63 -5.32
N PRO A 119 -14.80 -7.69 -5.78
CA PRO A 119 -16.09 -8.04 -6.37
C PRO A 119 -15.97 -9.06 -7.53
N ASP A 120 -14.88 -9.00 -8.29
CA ASP A 120 -14.62 -9.93 -9.40
C ASP A 120 -14.31 -11.37 -8.95
N ASP A 121 -13.94 -11.59 -7.68
CA ASP A 121 -13.68 -12.94 -7.14
C ASP A 121 -14.97 -13.77 -6.99
N LEU A 122 -16.14 -13.14 -7.07
CA LEU A 122 -17.46 -13.77 -6.94
C LEU A 122 -18.02 -14.33 -8.26
N ARG A 123 -17.24 -14.32 -9.34
CA ARG A 123 -17.67 -14.92 -10.62
C ARG A 123 -17.71 -16.45 -10.50
N LEU A 124 -18.89 -16.96 -10.12
CA LEU A 124 -19.31 -18.36 -10.22
C LEU A 124 -19.54 -18.76 -11.67
#